data_AF-A0A117MEM6-F1
#
_entry.id   AF-A0A117MEM6-F1
#
_cell.length_a   1.000
_cell.length_b   1.000
_cell.length_c   1.000
_cell.angle_alpha   90.00
_cell.angle_beta   90.00
_cell.angle_gamma   90.00
#
_symmetry.space_group_name_H-M   'P 1'
#
loop_
_entity.id
_entity.type
_entity.pdbx_description
1 polymer ?
#
loop_
_entity_poly.entity_id
_entity_poly.type
_entity_poly.pdbx_seq_one_letter_code
_entity_poly.pdbx_strand_id
1 'polypeptide(L)'
;MPLSGIILVAALLIDRCIGDPHTPYHPVALLGRFIGWWGRPSAYRRSFQRIAGCLFWLVTVFVFTFPFILFDQLVKGYGIWWLYLLAAPFLLKSTFAWRSLEEHAFSVEEGLRADSDAGRSAVSMMVSRKTATLTDEQVRSAAYESVSENLVDSITAPLFWFAVLGLPGAAMYRAANTMDAMLGYRDEREALGWFSARADDVLSYIPARIAGCLLLVWFALRGRGRAALSILRRDAKKRAGFNGGIPMALIAGGCGIMFDKPGGYRIGDSLHSLEEGGRCVITAVRGATVIFGLCLVVLFLLFFSSI
;
A
#
# COMPACT_ATOMS: atom_id res chain seq x y z
N MET A 1 0.73 -7.59 24.05
CA MET A 1 2.03 -7.50 23.36
C MET A 1 2.53 -8.88 22.88
N PRO A 2 2.62 -9.98 23.67
CA PRO A 2 3.02 -11.30 23.13
C PRO A 2 2.06 -11.84 22.06
N LEU A 3 0.80 -11.43 22.14
CA LEU A 3 -0.22 -11.75 21.15
C LEU A 3 0.00 -11.08 19.79
N SER A 4 0.83 -10.02 19.69
CA SER A 4 0.99 -9.25 18.45
C SER A 4 1.57 -10.09 17.31
N GLY A 5 2.49 -11.01 17.60
CA GLY A 5 3.01 -11.96 16.61
C GLY A 5 1.93 -12.93 16.12
N ILE A 6 1.12 -13.47 17.04
CA ILE A 6 -0.01 -14.36 16.70
C ILE A 6 -1.05 -13.59 15.86
N ILE A 7 -1.37 -12.35 16.25
CA ILE A 7 -2.31 -11.50 15.54
C ILE A 7 -1.82 -11.18 14.13
N LEU A 8 -0.54 -10.86 13.97
CA LEU A 8 0.07 -10.61 12.68
C LEU A 8 -0.05 -11.84 11.77
N VAL A 9 0.34 -13.02 12.25
CA VAL A 9 0.26 -14.26 11.48
C VAL A 9 -1.19 -14.58 11.13
N ALA A 10 -2.10 -14.49 12.10
CA ALA A 10 -3.53 -14.72 11.88
C ALA A 10 -4.11 -13.74 10.86
N ALA A 11 -3.76 -12.45 10.93
CA ALA A 11 -4.24 -11.45 9.97
C ALA A 11 -3.74 -11.74 8.55
N LEU A 12 -2.46 -12.10 8.38
CA LEU A 12 -1.88 -12.48 7.09
C LEU A 12 -2.55 -13.74 6.51
N LEU A 13 -2.86 -14.72 7.35
CA LEU A 13 -3.58 -15.93 6.95
C LEU A 13 -5.03 -15.63 6.57
N ILE A 14 -5.73 -14.80 7.35
CA ILE A 14 -7.09 -14.35 7.04
C ILE A 14 -7.11 -13.63 5.69
N ASP A 15 -6.16 -12.72 5.45
CA ASP A 15 -6.06 -12.03 4.17
C ASP A 15 -5.86 -13.01 3.01
N ARG A 16 -4.98 -14.00 3.18
CA ARG A 16 -4.76 -15.04 2.17
C ARG A 16 -5.97 -15.94 1.92
N CYS A 17 -6.70 -16.34 2.95
CA CYS A 17 -7.82 -17.28 2.81
C CYS A 17 -9.12 -16.60 2.40
N ILE A 18 -9.41 -15.40 2.93
CA ILE A 18 -10.71 -14.72 2.77
C ILE A 18 -10.63 -13.57 1.78
N GLY A 19 -9.51 -12.85 1.69
CA GLY A 19 -9.40 -11.64 0.88
C GLY A 19 -10.24 -10.47 1.42
N ASP A 20 -10.44 -9.43 0.61
CA ASP A 20 -11.25 -8.26 0.96
C ASP A 20 -12.73 -8.44 0.63
N PRO A 21 -13.65 -8.12 1.56
CA PRO A 21 -15.07 -8.20 1.25
C PRO A 21 -15.47 -7.08 0.28
N HIS A 22 -16.08 -7.43 -0.84
CA HIS A 22 -16.64 -6.48 -1.82
C HIS A 22 -17.96 -5.87 -1.32
N THR A 23 -17.92 -5.22 -0.16
CA THR A 23 -19.10 -4.64 0.48
C THR A 23 -18.90 -3.15 0.76
N PRO A 24 -19.98 -2.35 0.70
CA PRO A 24 -19.89 -0.94 1.07
C PRO A 24 -19.58 -0.77 2.57
N TYR A 25 -19.76 -1.79 3.39
CA TYR A 25 -19.53 -1.73 4.84
C TYR A 25 -18.07 -1.98 5.24
N HIS A 26 -17.19 -2.29 4.29
CA HIS A 26 -15.76 -2.42 4.58
C HIS A 26 -15.19 -1.10 5.16
N PRO A 27 -14.31 -1.13 6.19
CA PRO A 27 -13.78 0.09 6.82
C PRO A 27 -13.17 1.08 5.83
N VAL A 28 -12.42 0.59 4.84
CA VAL A 28 -11.81 1.44 3.78
C VAL A 28 -12.88 2.06 2.88
N ALA A 29 -13.98 1.35 2.59
CA ALA A 29 -15.08 1.89 1.79
C ALA A 29 -15.88 2.97 2.55
N LEU A 30 -16.09 2.77 3.86
CA LEU A 30 -16.69 3.78 4.75
C LEU A 30 -15.81 5.04 4.82
N LEU A 31 -14.50 4.85 4.99
CA LEU A 31 -13.50 5.91 4.97
C LEU A 31 -13.53 6.68 3.65
N GLY A 32 -13.52 5.98 2.52
CA GLY A 32 -13.60 6.59 1.20
C GLY A 32 -14.88 7.42 1.01
N ARG A 33 -16.04 6.93 1.47
CA ARG A 33 -17.29 7.72 1.41
C ARG A 33 -17.25 8.95 2.30
N PHE A 34 -16.68 8.83 3.50
CA PHE A 34 -16.53 9.97 4.40
C PHE A 34 -15.62 11.05 3.79
N ILE A 35 -14.48 10.64 3.22
CA ILE A 35 -13.57 11.53 2.48
C ILE A 35 -14.28 12.11 1.25
N GLY A 36 -15.05 11.33 0.49
CA GLY A 36 -15.80 11.82 -0.68
C GLY A 36 -16.91 12.82 -0.34
N TRP A 37 -17.38 12.84 0.92
CA TRP A 37 -18.34 13.83 1.40
C TRP A 37 -17.69 15.20 1.62
N TRP A 38 -16.57 15.27 2.35
CA TRP A 38 -15.91 16.55 2.65
C TRP A 38 -14.84 16.94 1.61
N GLY A 39 -14.21 15.99 0.94
CA GLY A 39 -13.06 16.14 0.05
C GLY A 39 -13.35 16.77 -1.31
N ARG A 40 -14.29 17.72 -1.38
CA ARG A 40 -14.74 18.39 -2.61
C ARG A 40 -14.18 19.82 -2.65
N PRO A 41 -13.14 20.11 -3.46
CA PRO A 41 -12.51 21.44 -3.47
C PRO A 41 -13.49 22.58 -3.75
N SER A 42 -14.53 22.34 -4.57
CA SER A 42 -15.58 23.31 -4.90
C SER A 42 -16.47 23.70 -3.71
N ALA A 43 -16.49 22.92 -2.63
CA ALA A 43 -17.25 23.23 -1.42
C ALA A 43 -16.57 24.30 -0.55
N TYR A 44 -15.31 24.67 -0.85
CA TYR A 44 -14.53 25.62 -0.05
C TYR A 44 -14.00 26.75 -0.92
N ARG A 45 -13.95 27.95 -0.32
CA ARG A 45 -13.21 29.08 -0.91
C ARG A 45 -11.73 28.70 -1.00
N ARG A 46 -11.07 29.05 -2.12
CA ARG A 46 -9.67 28.69 -2.40
C ARG A 46 -8.69 29.04 -1.27
N SER A 47 -8.89 30.18 -0.60
CA SER A 47 -8.06 30.62 0.53
C SER A 47 -8.17 29.73 1.78
N PHE A 48 -9.29 29.02 1.95
CA PHE A 48 -9.56 28.17 3.11
C PHE A 48 -9.32 26.68 2.84
N GLN A 49 -9.09 26.28 1.58
CA GLN A 49 -8.91 24.85 1.22
C GLN A 49 -7.80 24.16 2.02
N ARG A 50 -6.65 24.81 2.21
CA ARG A 50 -5.54 24.23 3.00
C ARG A 50 -5.90 24.02 4.47
N ILE A 51 -6.61 24.98 5.07
CA ILE A 51 -7.05 24.91 6.47
C ILE A 51 -8.11 23.80 6.62
N ALA A 52 -9.10 23.78 5.73
CA ALA A 52 -10.12 22.75 5.69
C ALA A 52 -9.48 21.36 5.53
N GLY A 53 -8.53 21.21 4.61
CA GLY A 53 -7.80 19.95 4.39
C GLY A 53 -7.08 19.45 5.63
N CYS A 54 -6.37 20.34 6.34
CA CYS A 54 -5.70 20.00 7.59
C CYS A 54 -6.69 19.59 8.70
N LEU A 55 -7.76 20.38 8.88
CA LEU A 55 -8.78 20.09 9.88
C LEU A 55 -9.49 18.76 9.61
N PHE A 56 -9.95 18.54 8.38
CA PHE A 56 -10.64 17.30 8.02
C PHE A 56 -9.71 16.11 7.99
N TRP A 57 -8.41 16.29 7.75
CA TRP A 57 -7.42 15.22 7.94
C TRP A 57 -7.39 14.78 9.41
N LEU A 58 -7.27 15.72 10.35
CA LEU A 58 -7.25 15.41 11.78
C LEU A 58 -8.54 14.72 12.24
N VAL A 59 -9.69 15.24 11.79
CA VAL A 59 -11.01 14.65 12.09
C VAL A 59 -11.11 13.24 11.51
N THR A 60 -10.70 13.04 10.25
CA THR A 60 -10.78 11.72 9.59
C THR A 60 -9.88 10.71 10.30
N VAL A 61 -8.63 11.06 10.58
CA VAL A 61 -7.71 10.18 11.33
C VAL A 61 -8.28 9.85 12.70
N PHE A 62 -8.79 10.85 13.43
CA PHE A 62 -9.38 10.61 14.75
C PHE A 62 -10.58 9.68 14.67
N VAL A 63 -11.57 9.98 13.83
CA VAL A 63 -12.82 9.19 13.71
C VAL A 63 -12.55 7.74 13.33
N PHE A 64 -11.60 7.48 12.43
CA PHE A 64 -11.31 6.12 11.95
C PHE A 64 -10.29 5.36 12.80
N THR A 65 -9.49 6.06 13.61
CA THR A 65 -8.55 5.43 14.56
C THR A 65 -9.19 5.19 15.92
N PHE A 66 -10.14 6.05 16.33
CA PHE A 66 -10.77 6.00 17.65
C PHE A 66 -11.41 4.64 18.00
N PRO A 67 -12.14 3.94 17.09
CA PRO A 67 -12.67 2.61 17.38
C PRO A 67 -11.57 1.58 17.71
N PHE A 68 -10.39 1.68 17.09
CA PHE A 68 -9.26 0.80 17.34
C PHE A 68 -8.62 1.10 18.70
N ILE A 69 -8.53 2.39 19.07
CA ILE A 69 -8.08 2.82 20.40
C ILE A 69 -9.05 2.32 21.47
N LEU A 70 -10.35 2.55 21.28
CA LEU A 70 -11.38 2.12 22.22
C LEU A 70 -11.37 0.60 22.40
N PHE A 71 -11.30 -0.17 21.32
CA PHE A 71 -11.17 -1.62 21.37
C PHE A 71 -9.95 -2.07 22.16
N ASP A 72 -8.77 -1.51 21.86
CA ASP A 72 -7.52 -1.87 22.53
C ASP A 72 -7.54 -1.52 24.03
N GLN A 73 -8.10 -0.36 24.40
CA GLN A 73 -8.23 0.07 25.80
C GLN A 73 -9.26 -0.74 26.58
N LEU A 74 -10.44 -1.01 26.01
CA LEU A 74 -11.48 -1.79 26.68
C LEU A 74 -11.01 -3.23 26.93
N VAL A 75 -10.43 -3.87 25.91
CA VAL A 75 -10.01 -5.27 26.03
C VAL A 75 -8.89 -5.43 27.06
N LYS A 76 -7.94 -4.49 27.10
CA LYS A 76 -6.89 -4.46 28.13
C LYS A 76 -7.44 -4.13 29.52
N GLY A 77 -8.32 -3.13 29.62
CA GLY A 77 -8.89 -2.67 30.90
C GLY A 77 -9.76 -3.71 31.59
N TYR A 78 -10.55 -4.48 30.82
CA TYR A 78 -11.39 -5.56 31.35
C TYR A 78 -10.69 -6.94 31.37
N GLY A 79 -9.44 -7.04 30.90
CA GLY A 79 -8.69 -8.30 30.88
C GLY A 79 -9.23 -9.36 29.91
N ILE A 80 -10.00 -8.97 28.88
CA ILE A 80 -10.70 -9.90 27.96
C ILE A 80 -9.77 -10.32 26.81
N TRP A 81 -8.61 -10.89 27.14
CA TRP A 81 -7.55 -11.20 26.19
C TRP A 81 -7.97 -12.14 25.05
N TRP A 82 -8.94 -13.03 25.28
CA TRP A 82 -9.48 -13.92 24.24
C TRP A 82 -10.24 -13.15 23.16
N LEU A 83 -10.93 -12.06 23.50
CA LEU A 83 -11.61 -11.20 22.52
C LEU A 83 -10.58 -10.46 21.67
N TYR A 84 -9.44 -10.08 22.26
CA TYR A 84 -8.32 -9.52 21.51
C TYR A 84 -7.82 -10.51 20.45
N LEU A 85 -7.58 -11.76 20.85
CA LEU A 85 -7.11 -12.82 19.95
C LEU A 85 -8.06 -13.08 18.77
N LEU A 86 -9.37 -12.99 19.01
CA LEU A 86 -10.37 -13.23 17.97
C LEU A 86 -10.55 -12.03 17.05
N ALA A 87 -10.69 -10.81 17.58
CA ALA A 87 -11.08 -9.65 16.78
C ALA A 87 -9.89 -8.86 16.20
N ALA A 88 -8.75 -8.81 16.91
CA ALA A 88 -7.59 -8.05 16.44
C ALA A 88 -7.05 -8.48 15.06
N PRO A 89 -7.02 -9.79 14.70
CA PRO A 89 -6.60 -10.21 13.36
C PRO A 89 -7.46 -9.63 12.24
N PHE A 90 -8.78 -9.59 12.42
CA PHE A 90 -9.71 -9.01 11.44
C PHE A 90 -9.56 -7.48 11.36
N LEU A 91 -9.40 -6.82 12.51
CA LEU A 91 -9.15 -5.38 12.56
C LEU A 91 -7.84 -5.03 11.85
N LEU A 92 -6.75 -5.74 12.15
CA LEU A 92 -5.47 -5.51 11.48
C LEU A 92 -5.59 -5.80 9.98
N LYS A 93 -6.21 -6.92 9.60
CA LYS A 93 -6.43 -7.28 8.20
C LYS A 93 -7.17 -6.19 7.44
N SER A 94 -8.13 -5.49 8.04
CA SER A 94 -8.87 -4.41 7.37
C SER A 94 -8.01 -3.19 6.97
N THR A 95 -6.74 -3.14 7.41
CA THR A 95 -5.82 -2.03 7.17
C THR A 95 -4.78 -2.30 6.08
N PHE A 96 -4.65 -3.54 5.59
CA PHE A 96 -3.70 -3.95 4.55
C PHE A 96 -4.39 -4.85 3.51
N ALA A 97 -3.80 -5.01 2.33
CA ALA A 97 -4.48 -5.64 1.18
C ALA A 97 -3.55 -6.50 0.32
N TRP A 98 -2.91 -7.53 0.90
CA TRP A 98 -1.90 -8.31 0.17
C TRP A 98 -2.52 -9.19 -0.93
N ARG A 99 -3.53 -9.99 -0.60
CA ARG A 99 -4.22 -10.84 -1.58
C ARG A 99 -4.89 -10.02 -2.68
N SER A 100 -5.58 -8.95 -2.30
CA SER A 100 -6.28 -8.06 -3.22
C SER A 100 -5.34 -7.48 -4.29
N LEU A 101 -4.10 -7.10 -3.94
CA LEU A 101 -3.12 -6.64 -4.93
C LEU A 101 -2.77 -7.71 -5.97
N GLU A 102 -2.61 -8.96 -5.55
CA GLU A 102 -2.35 -10.07 -6.47
C GLU A 102 -3.58 -10.35 -7.36
N GLU A 103 -4.79 -10.29 -6.81
CA GLU A 103 -6.05 -10.50 -7.54
C GLU A 103 -6.33 -9.42 -8.59
N HIS A 104 -6.04 -8.15 -8.30
CA HIS A 104 -6.19 -7.07 -9.26
C HIS A 104 -5.18 -7.21 -10.42
N ALA A 105 -3.92 -7.54 -10.12
CA ALA A 105 -2.92 -7.79 -11.16
C ALA A 105 -3.29 -8.99 -12.03
N PHE A 106 -3.81 -10.06 -11.42
CA PHE A 106 -4.30 -11.23 -12.15
C PHE A 106 -5.49 -10.92 -13.04
N SER A 107 -6.46 -10.15 -12.55
CA SER A 107 -7.62 -9.69 -13.34
C SER A 107 -7.20 -8.91 -14.59
N VAL A 108 -6.11 -8.13 -14.52
CA VAL A 108 -5.56 -7.41 -15.67
C VAL A 108 -4.99 -8.38 -16.71
N GLU A 109 -4.23 -9.39 -16.28
CA GLU A 109 -3.68 -10.40 -17.20
C GLU A 109 -4.79 -11.28 -17.80
N GLU A 110 -5.82 -11.66 -17.04
CA GLU A 110 -6.98 -12.36 -17.58
C GLU A 110 -7.75 -11.50 -18.59
N GLY A 111 -7.97 -10.22 -18.27
CA GLY A 111 -8.58 -9.26 -19.18
C GLY A 111 -7.81 -9.17 -20.50
N LEU A 112 -6.49 -8.98 -20.43
CA LEU A 112 -5.63 -8.90 -21.61
C LEU A 112 -5.58 -10.18 -22.44
N ARG A 113 -5.76 -11.36 -21.82
CA ARG A 113 -5.88 -12.64 -22.56
C ARG A 113 -7.19 -12.74 -23.31
N ALA A 114 -8.25 -12.10 -22.82
CA ALA A 114 -9.52 -12.02 -23.53
C ALA A 114 -9.44 -10.99 -24.67
N ASP A 115 -9.17 -9.72 -24.34
CA ASP A 115 -8.95 -8.63 -25.28
C ASP A 115 -8.37 -7.37 -24.60
N SER A 116 -7.84 -6.44 -25.40
CA SER A 116 -7.22 -5.21 -24.89
C SER A 116 -8.18 -4.32 -24.08
N ASP A 117 -9.47 -4.25 -24.43
CA ASP A 117 -10.44 -3.41 -23.74
C ASP A 117 -10.83 -3.97 -22.37
N ALA A 118 -10.95 -5.29 -22.26
CA ALA A 118 -11.10 -5.98 -20.99
C ALA A 118 -9.91 -5.70 -20.05
N GLY A 119 -8.68 -5.76 -20.56
CA GLY A 119 -7.47 -5.39 -19.81
C GLY A 119 -7.46 -3.91 -19.37
N ARG A 120 -7.84 -2.99 -20.27
CA ARG A 120 -7.95 -1.55 -19.97
C ARG A 120 -9.02 -1.24 -18.91
N SER A 121 -10.13 -1.98 -18.94
CA SER A 121 -11.20 -1.89 -17.95
C SER A 121 -10.71 -2.38 -16.59
N ALA A 122 -10.09 -3.56 -16.54
CA ALA A 122 -9.54 -4.12 -15.31
C ALA A 122 -8.51 -3.19 -14.66
N VAL A 123 -7.56 -2.65 -15.44
CA VAL A 123 -6.52 -1.79 -14.87
C VAL A 123 -7.05 -0.42 -14.44
N SER A 124 -8.18 0.05 -15.00
CA SER A 124 -8.82 1.31 -14.58
C SER A 124 -9.29 1.27 -13.12
N MET A 125 -9.49 0.06 -12.57
CA MET A 125 -9.80 -0.13 -11.15
C MET A 125 -8.58 0.03 -10.24
N MET A 126 -7.37 -0.01 -10.79
CA MET A 126 -6.11 0.09 -10.04
C MET A 126 -5.43 1.46 -10.14
N VAL A 127 -5.74 2.24 -11.19
CA VAL A 127 -5.06 3.51 -11.48
C VAL A 127 -6.06 4.61 -11.81
N SER A 128 -5.73 5.84 -11.42
CA SER A 128 -6.53 7.03 -11.69
C SER A 128 -6.25 7.70 -13.04
N ARG A 129 -5.26 7.21 -13.81
CA ARG A 129 -4.94 7.71 -15.16
C ARG A 129 -5.93 7.15 -16.19
N LYS A 130 -6.18 7.89 -17.26
CA LYS A 130 -6.98 7.38 -18.40
C LYS A 130 -6.33 6.14 -19.00
N THR A 131 -7.09 5.05 -19.13
CA THR A 131 -6.59 3.75 -19.60
C THR A 131 -6.98 3.43 -21.04
N ALA A 132 -7.98 4.12 -21.59
CA ALA A 132 -8.59 3.82 -22.89
C ALA A 132 -7.60 3.82 -24.07
N THR A 133 -6.50 4.57 -23.99
CA THR A 133 -5.50 4.70 -25.06
C THR A 133 -4.22 3.92 -24.78
N LEU A 134 -4.15 3.13 -23.70
CA LEU A 134 -2.95 2.39 -23.34
C LEU A 134 -2.79 1.16 -24.26
N THR A 135 -1.55 0.87 -24.65
CA THR A 135 -1.19 -0.42 -25.25
C THR A 135 -1.21 -1.52 -24.20
N ASP A 136 -1.24 -2.79 -24.61
CA ASP A 136 -1.26 -3.93 -23.67
C ASP A 136 -0.06 -3.91 -22.71
N GLU A 137 1.14 -3.59 -23.18
CA GLU A 137 2.31 -3.41 -22.31
C GLU A 137 2.16 -2.23 -21.36
N GLN A 138 1.53 -1.13 -21.77
CA GLN A 138 1.26 0.01 -20.87
C GLN A 138 0.15 -0.28 -19.85
N VAL A 139 -0.78 -1.18 -20.19
CA VAL A 139 -1.78 -1.74 -19.27
C VAL A 139 -1.08 -2.61 -18.23
N ARG A 140 -0.19 -3.54 -18.64
CA ARG A 140 0.63 -4.32 -17.71
C ARG A 140 1.53 -3.42 -16.86
N SER A 141 2.11 -2.39 -17.45
CA SER A 141 2.93 -1.42 -16.72
C SER A 141 2.09 -0.75 -15.64
N ALA A 142 0.90 -0.23 -15.98
CA ALA A 142 0.00 0.37 -14.99
C ALA A 142 -0.30 -0.57 -13.81
N ALA A 143 -0.59 -1.85 -14.11
CA ALA A 143 -0.89 -2.85 -13.09
C ALA A 143 0.32 -3.13 -12.19
N TYR A 144 1.48 -3.43 -12.78
CA TYR A 144 2.69 -3.78 -12.02
C TYR A 144 3.36 -2.58 -11.35
N GLU A 145 3.21 -1.37 -11.89
CA GLU A 145 3.54 -0.12 -11.22
C GLU A 145 2.70 0.00 -9.93
N SER A 146 1.38 -0.17 -10.04
CA SER A 146 0.46 -0.09 -8.90
C SER A 146 0.76 -1.16 -7.84
N VAL A 147 1.02 -2.41 -8.24
CA VAL A 147 1.46 -3.49 -7.34
C VAL A 147 2.77 -3.13 -6.62
N SER A 148 3.74 -2.56 -7.35
CA SER A 148 5.05 -2.20 -6.80
C SER A 148 4.96 -1.04 -5.79
N GLU A 149 4.17 -0.01 -6.10
CA GLU A 149 3.91 1.13 -5.21
C GLU A 149 3.17 0.66 -3.95
N ASN A 150 2.12 -0.14 -4.12
CA ASN A 150 1.29 -0.64 -3.02
C ASN A 150 1.96 -1.69 -2.11
N LEU A 151 3.13 -2.22 -2.46
CA LEU A 151 3.93 -2.98 -1.50
C LEU A 151 4.23 -2.13 -0.25
N VAL A 152 4.42 -0.82 -0.41
CA VAL A 152 4.59 0.09 0.71
C VAL A 152 3.23 0.40 1.32
N ASP A 153 2.35 1.00 0.54
CA ASP A 153 1.11 1.65 1.01
C ASP A 153 0.08 0.66 1.59
N SER A 154 0.03 -0.54 1.03
CA SER A 154 -1.01 -1.52 1.35
C SER A 154 -0.48 -2.73 2.10
N ILE A 155 0.84 -2.81 2.38
CA ILE A 155 1.44 -3.92 3.13
C ILE A 155 2.47 -3.42 4.14
N THR A 156 3.60 -2.88 3.68
CA THR A 156 4.75 -2.61 4.56
C THR A 156 4.42 -1.54 5.59
N ALA A 157 3.76 -0.46 5.20
CA ALA A 157 3.47 0.64 6.09
C ALA A 157 2.37 0.34 7.13
N PRO A 158 1.21 -0.28 6.78
CA PRO A 158 0.25 -0.71 7.79
C PRO A 158 0.86 -1.67 8.83
N LEU A 159 1.66 -2.64 8.39
CA LEU A 159 2.30 -3.61 9.28
C LEU A 159 3.42 -2.98 10.12
N PHE A 160 4.16 -2.02 9.58
CA PHE A 160 5.12 -1.22 10.34
C PHE A 160 4.43 -0.43 11.45
N TRP A 161 3.37 0.31 11.13
CA TRP A 161 2.65 1.10 12.13
C TRP A 161 1.90 0.23 13.14
N PHE A 162 1.48 -0.98 12.76
CA PHE A 162 1.05 -2.01 13.71
C PHE A 162 2.15 -2.40 14.70
N ALA A 163 3.38 -2.62 14.22
CA ALA A 163 4.49 -2.97 15.10
C ALA A 163 4.87 -1.84 16.06
N VAL A 164 4.75 -0.58 15.64
CA VAL A 164 5.14 0.59 16.45
C VAL A 164 4.04 1.01 17.44
N LEU A 165 2.78 1.11 16.98
CA LEU A 165 1.68 1.69 17.77
C LEU A 165 0.49 0.72 17.95
N GLY A 166 0.62 -0.54 17.54
CA GLY A 166 -0.46 -1.53 17.59
C GLY A 166 -1.57 -1.26 16.56
N LEU A 167 -2.74 -1.83 16.82
CA LEU A 167 -3.94 -1.65 16.00
C LEU A 167 -4.27 -0.17 15.66
N PRO A 168 -4.18 0.79 16.61
CA PRO A 168 -4.38 2.21 16.29
C PRO A 168 -3.40 2.75 15.25
N GLY A 169 -2.13 2.33 15.28
CA GLY A 169 -1.13 2.76 14.30
C GLY A 169 -1.49 2.35 12.88
N ALA A 170 -1.88 1.09 12.71
CA ALA A 170 -2.28 0.56 11.40
C ALA A 170 -3.51 1.30 10.84
N ALA A 171 -4.51 1.57 11.70
CA ALA A 171 -5.71 2.32 11.33
C ALA A 171 -5.40 3.78 10.98
N MET A 172 -4.56 4.46 11.78
CA MET A 172 -4.10 5.83 11.53
C MET A 172 -3.42 5.93 10.17
N TYR A 173 -2.49 5.01 9.88
CA TYR A 173 -1.80 5.00 8.60
C TYR A 173 -2.76 4.74 7.44
N ARG A 174 -3.65 3.75 7.55
CA ARG A 174 -4.66 3.46 6.52
C ARG A 174 -5.56 4.68 6.25
N ALA A 175 -5.91 5.45 7.29
CA ALA A 175 -6.65 6.70 7.15
C ALA A 175 -5.85 7.76 6.38
N ALA A 176 -4.59 7.98 6.76
CA ALA A 176 -3.70 8.93 6.09
C ALA A 176 -3.48 8.58 4.61
N ASN A 177 -3.15 7.32 4.32
CA ASN A 177 -2.89 6.83 2.98
C ASN A 177 -4.14 6.91 2.08
N THR A 178 -5.32 6.56 2.60
CA THR A 178 -6.56 6.67 1.81
C THR A 178 -6.89 8.12 1.47
N MET A 179 -6.59 9.07 2.36
CA MET A 179 -6.76 10.50 2.06
C MET A 179 -5.80 10.98 0.99
N ASP A 180 -4.54 10.53 0.99
CA ASP A 180 -3.61 10.83 -0.12
C ASP A 180 -4.10 10.23 -1.43
N ALA A 181 -4.48 8.94 -1.44
CA ALA A 181 -4.98 8.28 -2.64
C ALA A 181 -6.22 8.96 -3.28
N MET A 182 -7.03 9.68 -2.50
CA MET A 182 -8.22 10.39 -2.96
C MET A 182 -7.99 11.88 -3.25
N LEU A 183 -7.10 12.55 -2.51
CA LEU A 183 -6.93 14.01 -2.53
C LEU A 183 -5.55 14.47 -2.97
N GLY A 184 -4.53 13.61 -2.98
CA GLY A 184 -3.13 13.89 -3.30
C GLY A 184 -2.83 14.18 -4.77
N TYR A 185 -3.81 14.65 -5.53
CA TYR A 185 -3.69 14.96 -6.94
C TYR A 185 -3.23 16.39 -7.18
N ARG A 186 -2.45 16.58 -8.25
CA ARG A 186 -2.00 17.89 -8.72
C ARG A 186 -3.00 18.51 -9.69
N ASP A 187 -4.23 18.66 -9.22
CA ASP A 187 -5.34 19.28 -9.94
C ASP A 187 -6.09 20.27 -9.02
N GLU A 188 -7.39 20.50 -9.20
CA GLU A 188 -8.21 21.32 -8.31
C GLU A 188 -8.15 20.90 -6.83
N ARG A 189 -7.73 19.65 -6.55
CA ARG A 189 -7.55 19.12 -5.19
C ARG A 189 -6.24 19.52 -4.54
N GLU A 190 -5.27 20.05 -5.28
CA GLU A 190 -3.90 20.28 -4.78
C GLU A 190 -3.88 21.07 -3.46
N ALA A 191 -4.67 22.14 -3.35
CA ALA A 191 -4.71 22.97 -2.15
C ALA A 191 -5.44 22.28 -0.98
N LEU A 192 -6.50 21.51 -1.24
CA LEU A 192 -7.26 20.79 -0.21
C LEU A 192 -6.49 19.55 0.28
N GLY A 193 -5.86 18.82 -0.63
CA GLY A 193 -5.12 17.58 -0.38
C GLY A 193 -3.66 17.77 0.02
N TRP A 194 -3.13 19.00 0.01
CA TRP A 194 -1.72 19.28 0.31
C TRP A 194 -1.23 18.64 1.61
N PHE A 195 -2.02 18.74 2.68
CA PHE A 195 -1.64 18.17 3.97
C PHE A 195 -1.69 16.64 3.96
N SER A 196 -2.73 16.06 3.35
CA SER A 196 -2.86 14.60 3.19
C SER A 196 -1.66 14.01 2.46
N ALA A 197 -1.27 14.62 1.33
CA ALA A 197 -0.12 14.18 0.55
C ALA A 197 1.18 14.27 1.34
N ARG A 198 1.41 15.39 2.04
CA ARG A 198 2.61 15.56 2.87
C ARG A 198 2.65 14.58 4.05
N ALA A 199 1.51 14.33 4.69
CA ALA A 199 1.41 13.45 5.83
C ALA A 199 1.67 11.99 5.43
N ASP A 200 1.09 11.52 4.32
CA ASP A 200 1.40 10.19 3.78
C ASP A 200 2.88 10.05 3.46
N ASP A 201 3.44 11.03 2.73
CA ASP A 201 4.85 11.07 2.38
C ASP A 201 5.75 10.87 3.62
N VAL A 202 5.46 11.56 4.72
CA VAL A 202 6.21 11.43 5.99
C VAL A 202 5.97 10.06 6.65
N LEU A 203 4.72 9.62 6.76
CA LEU A 203 4.36 8.36 7.43
C LEU A 203 4.87 7.12 6.67
N SER A 204 5.01 7.24 5.34
CA SER A 204 5.50 6.21 4.43
C SER A 204 7.03 6.25 4.28
N TYR A 205 7.73 7.26 4.83
CA TYR A 205 9.18 7.42 4.67
C TYR A 205 9.95 6.18 5.13
N ILE A 206 9.82 5.80 6.41
CA ILE A 206 10.52 4.63 6.98
C ILE A 206 10.02 3.33 6.33
N PRO A 207 8.70 3.07 6.23
CA PRO A 207 8.18 1.90 5.53
C PRO A 207 8.74 1.69 4.12
N ALA A 208 8.87 2.75 3.33
CA ALA A 208 9.40 2.66 1.97
C ALA A 208 10.87 2.19 1.93
N ARG A 209 11.70 2.60 2.92
CA ARG A 209 13.09 2.13 3.02
C ARG A 209 13.13 0.68 3.47
N ILE A 210 12.27 0.29 4.41
CA ILE A 210 12.12 -1.11 4.83
C ILE A 210 11.76 -1.98 3.62
N ALA A 211 10.73 -1.59 2.85
CA ALA A 211 10.34 -2.28 1.61
C ALA A 211 11.52 -2.38 0.62
N GLY A 212 12.29 -1.30 0.46
CA GLY A 212 13.49 -1.31 -0.37
C GLY A 212 14.55 -2.30 0.10
N CYS A 213 14.83 -2.36 1.40
CA CYS A 213 15.76 -3.34 1.98
C CYS A 213 15.28 -4.78 1.78
N LEU A 214 13.98 -5.04 2.00
CA LEU A 214 13.37 -6.35 1.81
C LEU A 214 13.49 -6.84 0.36
N LEU A 215 13.21 -5.95 -0.61
CA LEU A 215 13.39 -6.24 -2.03
C LEU A 215 14.86 -6.47 -2.40
N LEU A 216 15.79 -5.68 -1.84
CA LEU A 216 17.23 -5.91 -2.04
C LEU A 216 17.67 -7.28 -1.52
N VAL A 217 17.22 -7.68 -0.33
CA VAL A 217 17.48 -9.02 0.21
C VAL A 217 16.88 -10.09 -0.71
N TRP A 218 15.62 -9.94 -1.11
CA TRP A 218 14.95 -10.86 -2.03
C TRP A 218 15.73 -11.07 -3.34
N PHE A 219 16.14 -9.98 -3.99
CA PHE A 219 16.88 -10.06 -5.25
C PHE A 219 18.33 -10.49 -5.06
N ALA A 220 18.98 -10.17 -3.93
CA ALA A 220 20.32 -10.65 -3.62
C ALA A 220 20.35 -12.17 -3.50
N LEU A 221 19.38 -12.77 -2.81
CA LEU A 221 19.22 -14.23 -2.69
C LEU A 221 18.99 -14.93 -4.05
N ARG A 222 18.59 -14.18 -5.08
CA ARG A 222 18.37 -14.67 -6.46
C ARG A 222 19.47 -14.24 -7.43
N GLY A 223 20.59 -13.71 -6.94
CA GLY A 223 21.71 -13.24 -7.78
C GLY A 223 21.42 -11.97 -8.60
N ARG A 224 20.31 -11.29 -8.34
CA ARG A 224 19.85 -10.08 -9.06
C ARG A 224 19.99 -8.78 -8.25
N GLY A 225 20.55 -8.85 -7.03
CA GLY A 225 20.68 -7.69 -6.14
C GLY A 225 21.47 -6.51 -6.74
N ARG A 226 22.52 -6.79 -7.52
CA ARG A 226 23.30 -5.75 -8.22
C ARG A 226 22.47 -5.03 -9.29
N ALA A 227 21.66 -5.76 -10.05
CA ALA A 227 20.79 -5.18 -11.07
C ALA A 227 19.70 -4.31 -10.43
N ALA A 228 19.04 -4.81 -9.37
CA ALA A 228 18.07 -4.05 -8.61
C ALA A 228 18.67 -2.74 -8.03
N LEU A 229 19.85 -2.83 -7.41
CA LEU A 229 20.52 -1.66 -6.84
C LEU A 229 20.98 -0.64 -7.89
N SER A 230 21.42 -1.10 -9.07
CA SER A 230 21.77 -0.22 -10.19
C SER A 230 20.57 0.64 -10.61
N ILE A 231 19.41 0.02 -10.83
CA ILE A 231 18.19 0.73 -11.21
C ILE A 231 17.65 1.61 -10.08
N LEU A 232 17.72 1.17 -8.82
CA LEU A 232 17.38 2.02 -7.67
C LEU A 232 18.17 3.34 -7.70
N ARG A 233 19.49 3.27 -7.90
CA ARG A 233 20.34 4.48 -7.94
C ARG A 233 20.03 5.37 -9.13
N ARG A 234 19.74 4.78 -10.29
CA ARG A 234 19.51 5.49 -11.56
C ARG A 234 18.12 6.12 -11.65
N ASP A 235 17.09 5.39 -11.22
CA ASP A 235 15.71 5.64 -11.64
C ASP A 235 14.74 5.96 -10.49
N ALA A 236 15.09 5.71 -9.22
CA ALA A 236 14.16 5.90 -8.11
C ALA A 236 13.61 7.34 -7.97
N LYS A 237 14.34 8.33 -8.46
CA LYS A 237 13.93 9.75 -8.42
C LYS A 237 13.08 10.18 -9.62
N LYS A 238 12.84 9.30 -10.61
CA LYS A 238 12.03 9.62 -11.79
C LYS A 238 10.53 9.68 -11.46
N ARG A 239 10.07 8.89 -10.49
CA ARG A 239 8.73 9.01 -9.90
C ARG A 239 8.73 10.20 -8.94
N ALA A 240 7.74 11.08 -9.08
CA ALA A 240 7.54 12.18 -8.13
C ALA A 240 7.31 11.65 -6.70
N GLY A 241 7.80 12.38 -5.70
CA GLY A 241 7.82 11.93 -4.30
C GLY A 241 9.16 11.27 -3.95
N PHE A 242 9.30 10.82 -2.71
CA PHE A 242 10.55 10.23 -2.20
C PHE A 242 10.40 8.79 -1.71
N ASN A 243 9.20 8.21 -1.88
CA ASN A 243 8.84 6.87 -1.43
C ASN A 243 8.60 5.92 -2.59
N GLY A 244 7.57 6.15 -3.41
CA GLY A 244 7.08 5.18 -4.40
C GLY A 244 8.11 4.73 -5.45
N GLY A 245 9.07 5.59 -5.82
CA GLY A 245 10.11 5.22 -6.77
C GLY A 245 11.10 4.15 -6.27
N ILE A 246 11.22 3.95 -4.95
CA ILE A 246 12.13 2.95 -4.35
C ILE A 246 11.71 1.52 -4.71
N PRO A 247 10.51 1.03 -4.32
CA PRO A 247 10.10 -0.32 -4.65
C PRO A 247 9.97 -0.56 -6.15
N MET A 248 9.48 0.44 -6.91
CA MET A 248 9.36 0.35 -8.37
C MET A 248 10.72 0.14 -9.04
N ALA A 249 11.73 0.92 -8.70
CA ALA A 249 13.05 0.81 -9.31
C ALA A 249 13.75 -0.52 -8.95
N LEU A 250 13.60 -0.98 -7.71
CA LEU A 250 14.16 -2.27 -7.28
C LEU A 250 13.50 -3.46 -7.99
N ILE A 251 12.18 -3.45 -8.11
CA ILE A 251 11.43 -4.50 -8.83
C ILE A 251 11.80 -4.46 -10.31
N ALA A 252 11.79 -3.28 -10.94
CA ALA A 252 12.13 -3.13 -12.35
C ALA A 252 13.55 -3.66 -12.66
N GLY A 253 14.55 -3.28 -11.86
CA GLY A 253 15.91 -3.77 -12.04
C GLY A 253 16.14 -5.23 -11.65
N GLY A 254 15.47 -5.70 -10.60
CA GLY A 254 15.57 -7.09 -10.16
C GLY A 254 14.93 -8.07 -11.14
N CYS A 255 13.85 -7.65 -11.81
CA CYS A 255 13.12 -8.42 -12.80
C CYS A 255 13.58 -8.18 -14.25
N GLY A 256 14.37 -7.14 -14.52
CA GLY A 256 14.80 -6.79 -15.87
C GLY A 256 13.66 -6.30 -16.76
N ILE A 257 12.71 -5.58 -16.18
CA ILE A 257 11.55 -4.99 -16.88
C ILE A 257 11.65 -3.46 -16.85
N MET A 258 10.88 -2.82 -17.72
CA MET A 258 10.71 -1.38 -17.72
C MET A 258 9.25 -1.02 -17.45
N PHE A 259 9.01 -0.24 -16.40
CA PHE A 259 7.74 0.45 -16.23
C PHE A 259 7.71 1.69 -17.11
N ASP A 260 6.68 1.80 -17.94
CA ASP A 260 6.42 2.94 -18.81
C ASP A 260 5.09 3.61 -18.44
N LYS A 261 5.20 4.85 -17.97
CA LYS A 261 4.06 5.75 -17.76
C LYS A 261 4.10 6.83 -18.84
N PRO A 262 3.25 6.73 -19.88
CA PRO A 262 3.25 7.67 -21.00
C PRO A 262 3.12 9.12 -20.53
N GLY A 263 4.00 9.99 -21.02
CA GLY A 263 4.06 11.40 -20.61
C GLY A 263 4.54 11.64 -19.17
N GLY A 264 5.00 10.61 -18.47
CA GLY A 264 5.46 10.67 -17.08
C GLY A 264 6.92 10.24 -16.91
N TYR A 265 7.18 8.94 -16.87
CA TYR A 265 8.52 8.39 -16.61
C TYR A 265 8.69 7.00 -17.22
N ARG A 266 9.96 6.59 -17.33
CA ARG A 266 10.38 5.22 -17.59
C ARG A 266 11.38 4.74 -16.53
N ILE A 267 11.07 3.66 -15.83
CA ILE A 267 11.86 3.11 -14.72
C ILE A 267 12.26 1.68 -15.05
N GLY A 268 13.57 1.38 -15.04
CA GLY A 268 14.11 0.07 -15.38
C GLY A 268 14.62 -0.03 -16.82
N ASP A 269 14.90 -1.27 -17.23
CA ASP A 269 15.43 -1.63 -18.55
C ASP A 269 14.56 -2.74 -19.15
N SER A 270 14.23 -2.65 -20.44
CA SER A 270 13.36 -3.61 -21.13
C SER A 270 14.13 -4.86 -21.57
N LEU A 271 14.73 -5.60 -20.63
CA LEU A 271 15.40 -6.88 -20.91
C LEU A 271 14.38 -8.01 -21.14
N HIS A 272 13.23 -7.90 -20.49
CA HIS A 272 12.06 -8.76 -20.61
C HIS A 272 10.81 -7.90 -20.84
N SER A 273 9.81 -8.45 -21.53
CA SER A 273 8.49 -7.83 -21.59
C SER A 273 7.81 -7.86 -20.22
N LEU A 274 6.79 -7.03 -20.00
CA LEU A 274 6.04 -7.08 -18.75
C LEU A 274 5.20 -8.35 -18.63
N GLU A 275 4.82 -8.95 -19.76
CA GLU A 275 4.20 -10.28 -19.79
C GLU A 275 5.14 -11.37 -19.23
N GLU A 276 6.40 -11.40 -19.68
CA GLU A 276 7.40 -12.36 -19.18
C GLU A 276 7.79 -12.06 -17.72
N GLY A 277 7.95 -10.79 -17.38
CA GLY A 277 8.43 -10.34 -16.07
C GLY A 277 7.36 -10.26 -14.98
N GLY A 278 6.07 -10.36 -15.32
CA GLY A 278 4.96 -10.23 -14.37
C GLY A 278 5.05 -11.21 -13.19
N ARG A 279 5.44 -12.46 -13.45
CA ARG A 279 5.67 -13.46 -12.39
C ARG A 279 6.78 -13.03 -11.42
N CYS A 280 7.83 -12.38 -11.92
CA CYS A 280 8.90 -11.86 -11.08
C CYS A 280 8.39 -10.74 -10.16
N VAL A 281 7.57 -9.80 -10.68
CA VAL A 281 6.96 -8.72 -9.88
C VAL A 281 6.15 -9.29 -8.72
N ILE A 282 5.21 -10.18 -9.02
CA ILE A 282 4.32 -10.78 -8.01
C ILE A 282 5.12 -11.56 -6.97
N THR A 283 6.09 -12.38 -7.41
CA THR A 283 6.91 -13.15 -6.46
C THR A 283 7.83 -12.28 -5.62
N ALA A 284 8.31 -11.14 -6.13
CA ALA A 284 9.10 -10.18 -5.36
C ALA A 284 8.28 -9.48 -4.27
N VAL A 285 7.08 -9.01 -4.59
CA VAL A 285 6.14 -8.46 -3.59
C VAL A 285 5.81 -9.51 -2.55
N ARG A 286 5.43 -10.72 -2.98
CA ARG A 286 5.14 -11.84 -2.09
C ARG A 286 6.31 -12.18 -1.16
N GLY A 287 7.51 -12.25 -1.72
CA GLY A 287 8.75 -12.51 -1.01
C GLY A 287 9.06 -11.45 0.04
N ALA A 288 8.97 -10.17 -0.34
CA ALA A 288 9.17 -9.04 0.57
C ALA A 288 8.16 -9.06 1.72
N THR A 289 6.87 -9.33 1.44
CA THR A 289 5.81 -9.46 2.45
C THR A 289 6.11 -10.57 3.44
N VAL A 290 6.49 -11.77 2.96
CA VAL A 290 6.79 -12.92 3.82
C VAL A 290 8.04 -12.65 4.67
N ILE A 291 9.12 -12.14 4.08
CA ILE A 291 10.33 -11.78 4.82
C ILE A 291 9.99 -10.75 5.91
N PHE A 292 9.20 -9.73 5.59
CA PHE A 292 8.82 -8.71 6.56
C PHE A 292 7.98 -9.27 7.71
N GLY A 293 6.98 -10.09 7.39
CA GLY A 293 6.16 -10.76 8.40
C GLY A 293 7.01 -11.60 9.34
N LEU A 294 7.96 -12.37 8.82
CA LEU A 294 8.91 -13.15 9.63
C LEU A 294 9.80 -12.25 10.51
N CYS A 295 10.35 -11.17 9.95
CA CYS A 295 11.14 -10.21 10.72
C CYS A 295 10.33 -9.59 11.87
N LEU A 296 9.06 -9.23 11.64
CA LEU A 296 8.19 -8.70 12.68
C LEU A 296 7.83 -9.75 13.74
N VAL A 297 7.59 -11.01 13.35
CA VAL A 297 7.38 -12.10 14.32
C VAL A 297 8.62 -12.29 15.20
N VAL A 298 9.81 -12.35 14.61
CA VAL A 298 11.07 -12.45 15.37
C VAL A 298 11.27 -11.24 16.28
N LEU A 299 11.01 -10.03 15.77
CA LEU A 299 11.07 -8.79 16.56
C LEU A 299 10.16 -8.88 17.78
N PHE A 300 8.91 -9.29 17.59
CA PHE A 300 7.97 -9.47 18.69
C PHE A 300 8.53 -10.49 19.70
N LEU A 301 8.98 -11.66 19.27
CA LEU A 301 9.54 -12.68 20.17
C LEU A 301 10.74 -12.17 20.99
N LEU A 302 11.68 -11.44 20.38
CA LEU A 302 12.89 -10.92 21.05
C LEU A 302 12.58 -9.85 22.11
N PHE A 303 11.64 -8.95 21.82
CA PHE A 303 11.22 -7.94 22.79
C PHE A 303 10.43 -8.53 23.98
N PHE A 304 9.88 -9.74 23.85
CA PHE A 304 9.27 -10.47 24.97
C PHE A 304 10.23 -11.32 25.79
N SER A 305 11.29 -11.87 25.19
CA SER A 305 12.29 -12.62 25.96
C SER A 305 13.12 -11.73 26.91
N SER A 306 12.93 -10.41 26.85
CA SER A 306 13.74 -9.40 27.55
C SER A 306 13.00 -8.72 28.72
N ILE A 307 11.76 -9.13 29.04
CA ILE A 307 10.91 -8.63 30.13
C ILE A 307 10.44 -9.81 30.97
#